data_AF-A0A936EM28-F1
#
_entry.id   AF-A0A936EM28-F1
#
_cell.length_a   1.000
_cell.length_b   1.000
_cell.length_c   1.000
_cell.angle_alpha   90.00
_cell.angle_beta   90.00
_cell.angle_gamma   90.00
#
_symmetry.space_group_name_H-M   'P 1'
#
loop_
_entity.id
_entity.type
_entity.pdbx_description
1 polymer ?
#
loop_
_entity_poly.entity_id
_entity_poly.type
_entity_poly.pdbx_seq_one_letter_code
_entity_poly.pdbx_strand_id
1 'polypeptide(L)'
;MQQKKEYHSNAHTFLRAESFCAEMIASGFSFNEIVLKLDSNFKKSFRDEIEAVSINYNEDTLAYQMDMTINRDSIYDRLPEGIFHQTKGNSKTLTTAQMTEEYRRFREEEKMARKFFQPIEQEFFRYATMVEQEELNLAFGILNGTLKNELFSFWGIPNGLPDEAVRKLVQILPWLKLIKGNIEQTAKALELILGKPVNYTESCKKQHTIAGKPFGLGLGELGVDTVAGSNFWEPSPCWIFYIEDIKRMK
;
A
#
# COMPACT_ATOMS: atom_id res chain seq x y z
N MET A 1 -13.95 18.03 41.53
CA MET A 1 -13.02 17.02 40.99
C MET A 1 -13.63 16.45 39.72
N GLN A 2 -13.20 16.94 38.56
CA GLN A 2 -13.66 16.47 37.26
C GLN A 2 -12.93 15.16 36.94
N GLN A 3 -13.66 14.05 36.84
CA GLN A 3 -13.13 12.78 36.32
C GLN A 3 -12.74 12.98 34.85
N LYS A 4 -11.43 12.94 34.60
CA LYS A 4 -10.82 12.88 33.28
C LYS A 4 -11.28 11.56 32.65
N LYS A 5 -12.17 11.61 31.65
CA LYS A 5 -12.50 10.43 30.83
C LYS A 5 -11.21 9.93 30.21
N GLU A 6 -10.78 8.74 30.60
CA GLU A 6 -9.68 8.04 29.94
C GLU A 6 -10.13 7.73 28.51
N TYR A 7 -9.38 8.24 27.54
CA TYR A 7 -9.50 7.82 26.15
C TYR A 7 -8.86 6.44 26.05
N HIS A 8 -9.65 5.39 26.20
CA HIS A 8 -9.26 4.06 25.75
C HIS A 8 -9.23 4.08 24.22
N SER A 9 -8.07 4.35 23.64
CA SER A 9 -7.82 4.11 22.22
C SER A 9 -7.77 2.60 22.02
N ASN A 10 -8.92 1.97 21.80
CA ASN A 10 -8.97 0.62 21.29
C ASN A 10 -8.39 0.62 19.86
N ALA A 11 -7.09 0.38 19.72
CA ALA A 11 -6.43 0.28 18.41
C ALA A 11 -7.06 -0.83 17.53
N HIS A 12 -7.81 -1.75 18.14
CA HIS A 12 -8.56 -2.81 17.47
C HIS A 12 -9.89 -2.34 16.82
N THR A 13 -10.34 -1.10 17.08
CA THR A 13 -11.67 -0.61 16.63
C THR A 13 -11.74 -0.28 15.13
N PHE A 14 -10.62 -0.34 14.40
CA PHE A 14 -10.57 0.01 12.98
C PHE A 14 -9.84 -1.03 12.12
N LEU A 15 -9.97 -2.32 12.43
CA LEU A 15 -9.47 -3.35 11.53
C LEU A 15 -10.38 -3.46 10.31
N ARG A 16 -9.82 -3.23 9.13
CA ARG A 16 -10.53 -3.46 7.85
C ARG A 16 -10.77 -4.95 7.66
N ALA A 17 -11.94 -5.28 7.14
CA ALA A 17 -12.31 -6.67 6.86
C ALA A 17 -11.36 -7.29 5.81
N GLU A 18 -10.95 -6.51 4.81
CA GLU A 18 -9.99 -6.95 3.78
C GLU A 18 -8.63 -7.31 4.38
N SER A 19 -8.08 -6.47 5.27
CA SER A 19 -6.78 -6.73 5.91
C SER A 19 -6.83 -7.98 6.80
N PHE A 20 -7.94 -8.18 7.53
CA PHE A 20 -8.15 -9.40 8.31
C PHE A 20 -8.22 -10.65 7.42
N CYS A 21 -8.99 -10.60 6.32
CA CYS A 21 -9.07 -11.70 5.36
C CYS A 21 -7.74 -11.95 4.66
N ALA A 22 -6.99 -10.89 4.32
CA ALA A 22 -5.68 -10.99 3.68
C ALA A 22 -4.70 -11.81 4.53
N GLU A 23 -4.64 -11.53 5.84
CA GLU A 23 -3.82 -12.26 6.83
C GLU A 23 -4.30 -13.71 7.03
N MET A 24 -5.61 -13.94 7.06
CA MET A 24 -6.18 -15.30 7.15
C MET A 24 -5.78 -16.14 5.95
N ILE A 25 -5.88 -15.59 4.73
CA ILE A 25 -5.47 -16.29 3.52
C ILE A 25 -3.95 -16.52 3.50
N ALA A 26 -3.15 -15.54 3.96
CA ALA A 26 -1.71 -15.71 4.13
C ALA A 26 -1.35 -16.83 5.12
N SER A 27 -2.21 -17.05 6.13
CA SER A 27 -2.09 -18.15 7.11
C SER A 27 -2.53 -19.52 6.57
N GLY A 28 -3.02 -19.59 5.33
CA GLY A 28 -3.36 -20.84 4.64
C GLY A 28 -4.86 -21.11 4.47
N PHE A 29 -5.74 -20.19 4.84
CA PHE A 29 -7.18 -20.32 4.59
C PHE A 29 -7.52 -20.07 3.12
N SER A 30 -8.46 -20.85 2.57
CA SER A 30 -8.95 -20.59 1.22
C SER A 30 -10.02 -19.51 1.25
N PHE A 31 -9.98 -18.56 0.32
CA PHE A 31 -11.03 -17.55 0.20
C PHE A 31 -12.42 -18.18 -0.06
N ASN A 32 -12.47 -19.34 -0.70
CA ASN A 32 -13.72 -20.04 -0.98
C ASN A 32 -14.40 -20.60 0.29
N GLU A 33 -13.67 -20.69 1.40
CA GLU A 33 -14.20 -21.12 2.70
C GLU A 33 -14.79 -19.94 3.47
N ILE A 34 -14.57 -18.71 3.02
CA ILE A 34 -15.05 -17.48 3.66
C ILE A 34 -16.34 -17.04 2.97
N VAL A 35 -17.41 -16.87 3.74
CA VAL A 35 -18.71 -16.38 3.23
C VAL A 35 -18.98 -15.00 3.84
N LEU A 36 -19.09 -14.00 2.99
CA LEU A 36 -19.36 -12.63 3.41
C LEU A 36 -20.87 -12.37 3.54
N LYS A 37 -21.24 -11.70 4.63
CA LYS A 37 -22.58 -11.18 4.88
C LYS A 37 -22.49 -9.69 5.18
N LEU A 38 -23.04 -8.88 4.29
CA LEU A 38 -23.11 -7.43 4.44
C LEU A 38 -24.37 -7.05 5.23
N ASP A 39 -24.18 -6.51 6.43
CA ASP A 39 -25.24 -5.90 7.23
C ASP A 39 -25.18 -4.37 7.07
N SER A 40 -26.34 -3.76 6.83
CA SER A 40 -26.48 -2.36 6.42
C SER A 40 -25.84 -1.39 7.41
N ASN A 41 -25.28 -0.29 6.87
CA ASN A 41 -24.41 0.70 7.53
C ASN A 41 -25.10 1.59 8.59
N PHE A 42 -26.34 1.30 8.99
CA PHE A 42 -27.05 2.05 10.03
C PHE A 42 -26.33 2.05 11.40
N LYS A 43 -25.35 1.16 11.60
CA LYS A 43 -24.63 0.99 12.88
C LYS A 43 -23.20 1.55 12.90
N LYS A 44 -22.65 2.06 11.79
CA LYS A 44 -21.21 2.36 11.65
C LYS A 44 -20.69 3.50 12.52
N SER A 45 -21.54 4.41 12.98
CA SER A 45 -21.07 5.51 13.83
C SER A 45 -20.54 5.07 15.20
N PHE A 46 -20.74 3.80 15.61
CA PHE A 46 -20.38 3.32 16.95
C PHE A 46 -19.87 1.86 17.02
N ARG A 47 -19.67 1.17 15.88
CA ARG A 47 -19.27 -0.25 15.86
C ARG A 47 -18.10 -0.51 14.91
N ASP A 48 -17.35 -1.56 15.24
CA ASP A 48 -16.27 -2.11 14.42
C ASP A 48 -16.80 -2.54 13.04
N GLU A 49 -15.93 -2.57 12.03
CA GLU A 49 -16.30 -2.97 10.67
C GLU A 49 -16.75 -4.44 10.61
N ILE A 50 -16.06 -5.32 11.35
CA ILE A 50 -16.41 -6.73 11.49
C ILE A 50 -17.38 -6.85 12.67
N GLU A 51 -18.63 -7.22 12.42
CA GLU A 51 -19.63 -7.39 13.48
C GLU A 51 -19.49 -8.75 14.17
N ALA A 52 -19.32 -9.81 13.39
CA ALA A 52 -19.22 -11.17 13.89
C ALA A 52 -18.48 -12.07 12.92
N VAL A 53 -17.77 -13.04 13.47
CA VAL A 53 -17.13 -14.13 12.75
C VAL A 53 -17.61 -15.43 13.39
N SER A 54 -18.18 -16.32 12.59
CA SER A 54 -18.64 -17.63 13.04
C SER A 54 -18.20 -18.71 12.06
N ILE A 55 -17.85 -19.89 12.58
CA ILE A 55 -17.55 -21.05 11.76
C ILE A 55 -18.79 -21.94 11.77
N ASN A 56 -19.40 -22.11 10.61
CA ASN A 56 -20.60 -22.91 10.44
C ASN A 56 -20.31 -24.12 9.55
N TYR A 57 -20.90 -25.25 9.89
CA TYR A 57 -20.87 -26.43 9.03
C TYR A 57 -21.96 -26.28 7.98
N ASN A 58 -21.57 -26.22 6.72
CA ASN A 58 -22.51 -26.16 5.61
C ASN A 58 -22.88 -27.58 5.21
N GLU A 59 -24.14 -27.95 5.42
CA GLU A 59 -24.68 -29.27 5.11
C GLU A 59 -24.68 -29.57 3.60
N ASP A 60 -24.85 -28.55 2.75
CA ASP A 60 -24.91 -28.71 1.29
C ASP A 60 -23.53 -28.99 0.68
N THR A 61 -22.49 -28.34 1.20
CA THR A 61 -21.10 -28.52 0.74
C THR A 61 -20.30 -29.51 1.58
N LEU A 62 -20.88 -30.04 2.67
CA LEU A 62 -20.25 -30.95 3.63
C LEU A 62 -18.88 -30.42 4.15
N ALA A 63 -18.79 -29.11 4.38
CA ALA A 63 -17.54 -28.44 4.73
C ALA A 63 -17.76 -27.33 5.76
N TYR A 64 -16.72 -27.05 6.55
CA TYR A 64 -16.71 -25.90 7.45
C TYR A 64 -16.49 -24.62 6.64
N GLN A 65 -17.33 -23.62 6.87
CA GLN A 65 -17.24 -22.30 6.25
C GLN A 65 -17.21 -21.23 7.33
N MET A 66 -16.39 -20.21 7.09
CA MET A 66 -16.27 -19.04 7.93
C MET A 66 -17.25 -17.98 7.46
N ASP A 67 -18.35 -17.82 8.19
CA ASP A 67 -19.30 -16.74 7.99
C ASP A 67 -18.80 -15.46 8.67
N MET A 68 -18.59 -14.42 7.87
CA MET A 68 -18.17 -13.11 8.33
C MET A 68 -19.27 -12.07 8.06
N THR A 69 -19.79 -11.47 9.14
CA THR A 69 -20.74 -10.37 9.06
C THR A 69 -20.00 -9.05 9.16
N ILE A 70 -20.14 -8.19 8.15
CA ILE A 70 -19.50 -6.86 8.11
C ILE A 70 -20.54 -5.75 8.03
N ASN A 71 -20.29 -4.66 8.75
CA ASN A 71 -21.14 -3.46 8.80
C ASN A 71 -20.88 -2.55 7.60
N ARG A 72 -21.22 -3.00 6.39
CA ARG A 72 -21.08 -2.24 5.15
C ARG A 72 -22.33 -2.36 4.29
N ASP A 73 -22.60 -1.30 3.55
CA ASP A 73 -23.72 -1.26 2.61
C ASP A 73 -23.52 -2.30 1.51
N SER A 74 -24.49 -3.21 1.42
CA SER A 74 -24.67 -4.12 0.29
C SER A 74 -24.99 -3.31 -0.99
N ILE A 75 -24.75 -3.91 -2.15
CA ILE A 75 -25.27 -3.45 -3.45
C ILE A 75 -26.78 -3.23 -3.34
N TYR A 76 -27.50 -4.09 -2.63
CA TYR A 76 -28.93 -3.92 -2.36
C TYR A 76 -29.23 -2.58 -1.69
N ASP A 77 -28.51 -2.24 -0.63
CA ASP A 77 -28.72 -1.02 0.17
C ASP A 77 -28.42 0.27 -0.62
N ARG A 78 -27.63 0.16 -1.70
CA ARG A 78 -27.29 1.27 -2.59
C ARG A 78 -28.29 1.45 -3.74
N LEU A 79 -29.12 0.45 -4.00
CA LEU A 79 -30.10 0.51 -5.07
C LEU A 79 -31.38 1.19 -4.58
N PRO A 80 -32.06 1.99 -5.43
CA PRO A 80 -33.34 2.58 -5.07
C PRO A 80 -34.36 1.53 -4.66
N GLU A 81 -35.01 1.72 -3.51
CA GLU A 81 -36.05 0.81 -2.99
C GLU A 81 -37.17 0.54 -4.01
N GLY A 82 -37.49 1.51 -4.86
CA GLY A 82 -38.51 1.38 -5.91
C GLY A 82 -38.21 0.34 -7.00
N ILE A 83 -36.99 -0.20 -7.05
CA ILE A 83 -36.64 -1.33 -7.95
C ILE A 83 -37.19 -2.65 -7.40
N PHE A 84 -37.17 -2.83 -6.08
CA PHE A 84 -37.51 -4.12 -5.43
C PHE A 84 -38.85 -4.07 -4.71
N HIS A 85 -39.15 -2.95 -4.07
CA HIS A 85 -40.33 -2.76 -3.25
C HIS A 85 -41.31 -1.83 -3.94
N GLN A 86 -42.08 -2.38 -4.88
CA GLN A 86 -43.24 -1.66 -5.38
C GLN A 86 -44.36 -1.75 -4.34
N THR A 87 -44.74 -0.60 -3.80
CA THR A 87 -45.98 -0.53 -3.01
C THR A 87 -47.13 -0.87 -3.95
N LYS A 88 -47.99 -1.80 -3.54
CA LYS A 88 -49.22 -2.05 -4.29
C LYS A 88 -50.08 -0.82 -4.05
N GLY A 89 -49.99 0.16 -4.95
CA GLY A 89 -50.75 1.39 -4.84
C GLY A 89 -52.24 1.08 -4.80
N ASN A 90 -52.84 1.02 -3.61
CA ASN A 90 -54.22 1.43 -3.38
C ASN A 90 -54.63 1.48 -1.90
N SER A 91 -55.39 2.55 -1.62
CA SER A 91 -56.24 2.79 -0.44
C SER A 91 -55.59 3.45 0.78
N LYS A 92 -56.14 4.63 1.10
CA LYS A 92 -55.89 5.50 2.26
C LYS A 92 -56.32 4.89 3.62
N THR A 93 -56.41 3.56 3.73
CA THR A 93 -56.88 2.87 4.94
C THR A 93 -56.34 1.43 4.98
N LEU A 94 -55.01 1.29 5.05
CA LEU A 94 -54.40 0.01 5.40
C LEU A 94 -54.76 -0.34 6.85
N THR A 95 -55.40 -1.48 7.07
CA THR A 95 -55.62 -2.01 8.42
C THR A 95 -54.28 -2.42 9.02
N THR A 96 -54.14 -2.41 10.35
CA THR A 96 -52.90 -2.85 11.03
C THR A 96 -52.44 -4.24 10.58
N ALA A 97 -53.39 -5.15 10.31
CA ALA A 97 -53.12 -6.47 9.73
C ALA A 97 -52.45 -6.39 8.34
N GLN A 98 -52.94 -5.53 7.45
CA GLN A 98 -52.38 -5.37 6.10
C GLN A 98 -50.98 -4.74 6.13
N MET A 99 -50.74 -3.78 7.02
CA MET A 99 -49.40 -3.21 7.23
C MET A 99 -48.39 -4.28 7.70
N THR A 100 -48.82 -5.18 8.59
CA THR A 100 -47.94 -6.27 9.05
C THR A 100 -47.63 -7.30 7.97
N GLU A 101 -48.58 -7.58 7.08
CA GLU A 101 -48.38 -8.48 5.95
C GLU A 101 -47.46 -7.86 4.88
N GLU A 102 -47.62 -6.57 4.58
CA GLU A 102 -46.70 -5.85 3.70
C GLU A 102 -45.28 -5.77 4.27
N TYR A 103 -45.12 -5.53 5.58
CA TYR A 103 -43.82 -5.55 6.24
C TYR A 103 -43.13 -6.93 6.13
N ARG A 104 -43.89 -8.02 6.34
CA ARG A 104 -43.35 -9.38 6.17
C ARG A 104 -42.91 -9.62 4.73
N ARG A 105 -43.73 -9.21 3.76
CA ARG A 105 -43.40 -9.31 2.33
C ARG A 105 -42.11 -8.57 1.99
N PHE A 106 -41.97 -7.31 2.44
CA PHE A 106 -40.75 -6.54 2.22
C PHE A 106 -39.52 -7.17 2.87
N ARG A 107 -39.64 -7.75 4.07
CA ARG A 107 -38.53 -8.48 4.70
C ARG A 107 -38.12 -9.75 3.96
N GLU A 108 -39.08 -10.45 3.36
CA GLU A 108 -38.79 -11.62 2.52
C GLU A 108 -38.14 -11.22 1.19
N GLU A 109 -38.67 -10.18 0.54
CA GLU A 109 -38.11 -9.59 -0.69
C GLU A 109 -36.66 -9.11 -0.45
N GLU A 110 -36.41 -8.41 0.66
CA GLU A 110 -35.07 -7.97 1.09
C GLU A 110 -34.13 -9.16 1.26
N LYS A 111 -34.56 -10.21 1.97
CA LYS A 111 -33.75 -11.41 2.20
C LYS A 111 -33.39 -12.12 0.90
N MET A 112 -34.32 -12.20 -0.04
CA MET A 112 -34.08 -12.82 -1.35
C MET A 112 -33.16 -11.95 -2.21
N ALA A 113 -33.34 -10.63 -2.20
CA ALA A 113 -32.49 -9.72 -2.95
C ALA A 113 -31.03 -9.73 -2.43
N ARG A 114 -30.83 -9.73 -1.10
CA ARG A 114 -29.49 -9.87 -0.50
C ARG A 114 -28.84 -11.19 -0.89
N LYS A 115 -29.57 -12.31 -0.86
CA LYS A 115 -29.07 -13.62 -1.34
C LYS A 115 -28.70 -13.61 -2.83
N PHE A 116 -29.45 -12.86 -3.65
CA PHE A 116 -29.17 -12.73 -5.07
C PHE A 116 -27.87 -11.96 -5.34
N PHE A 117 -27.61 -10.87 -4.60
CA PHE A 117 -26.39 -10.07 -4.76
C PHE A 117 -25.17 -10.65 -4.06
N GLN A 118 -25.35 -11.51 -3.06
CA GLN A 118 -24.26 -12.07 -2.25
C GLN A 118 -23.08 -12.64 -3.07
N PRO A 119 -23.28 -13.44 -4.14
CA PRO A 119 -22.15 -13.98 -4.92
C PRO A 119 -21.33 -12.89 -5.63
N ILE A 120 -22.00 -11.84 -6.11
CA ILE A 120 -21.34 -10.72 -6.79
C ILE A 120 -20.53 -9.91 -5.78
N GLU A 121 -21.11 -9.66 -4.60
CA GLU A 121 -20.45 -8.94 -3.51
C GLU A 121 -19.23 -9.69 -2.98
N GLN A 122 -19.35 -11.01 -2.85
CA GLN A 122 -18.25 -11.91 -2.49
C GLN A 122 -17.07 -11.75 -3.47
N GLU A 123 -17.35 -11.67 -4.77
CA GLU A 123 -16.33 -11.50 -5.80
C GLU A 123 -15.66 -10.12 -5.73
N PHE A 124 -16.42 -9.04 -5.55
CA PHE A 124 -15.84 -7.72 -5.31
C PHE A 124 -14.95 -7.70 -4.07
N PHE A 125 -15.38 -8.36 -2.99
CA PHE A 125 -14.60 -8.48 -1.77
C PHE A 125 -13.33 -9.33 -1.96
N ARG A 126 -13.39 -10.37 -2.81
CA ARG A 126 -12.22 -11.15 -3.21
C ARG A 126 -11.16 -10.28 -3.86
N TYR A 127 -11.56 -9.48 -4.84
CA TYR A 127 -10.64 -8.56 -5.50
C TYR A 127 -10.06 -7.53 -4.53
N ALA A 128 -10.88 -6.97 -3.64
CA ALA A 128 -10.41 -6.03 -2.63
C ALA A 128 -9.38 -6.67 -1.69
N THR A 129 -9.62 -7.91 -1.26
CA THR A 129 -8.68 -8.68 -0.43
C THR A 129 -7.36 -8.98 -1.16
N MET A 130 -7.42 -9.33 -2.45
CA MET A 130 -6.22 -9.53 -3.27
C MET A 130 -5.38 -8.25 -3.42
N VAL A 131 -6.04 -7.09 -3.59
CA VAL A 131 -5.35 -5.80 -3.64
C VAL A 131 -4.66 -5.52 -2.31
N GLU A 132 -5.36 -5.70 -1.20
CA GLU A 132 -4.79 -5.52 0.15
C GLU A 132 -3.59 -6.44 0.40
N GLN A 133 -3.66 -7.71 -0.02
CA GLN A 133 -2.52 -8.63 0.06
C GLN A 133 -1.31 -8.12 -0.73
N GLU A 134 -1.54 -7.59 -1.92
CA GLU A 134 -0.46 -7.02 -2.72
C GLU A 134 0.11 -5.75 -2.08
N GLU A 135 -0.72 -4.89 -1.50
CA GLU A 135 -0.26 -3.71 -0.75
C GLU A 135 0.61 -4.11 0.45
N LEU A 136 0.19 -5.10 1.24
CA LEU A 136 0.97 -5.63 2.35
C LEU A 136 2.30 -6.23 1.87
N ASN A 137 2.25 -7.05 0.82
CA ASN A 137 3.45 -7.64 0.22
C ASN A 137 4.43 -6.58 -0.28
N LEU A 138 3.95 -5.48 -0.86
CA LEU A 138 4.79 -4.36 -1.28
C LEU A 138 5.38 -3.62 -0.09
N ALA A 139 4.57 -3.31 0.93
CA ALA A 139 5.02 -2.60 2.12
C ALA A 139 6.13 -3.37 2.86
N PHE A 140 5.92 -4.66 3.11
CA PHE A 140 6.92 -5.52 3.72
C PHE A 140 8.06 -5.87 2.75
N GLY A 141 7.78 -5.97 1.46
CA GLY A 141 8.78 -6.23 0.40
C GLY A 141 9.84 -5.13 0.30
N ILE A 142 9.46 -3.86 0.47
CA ILE A 142 10.41 -2.73 0.55
C ILE A 142 11.38 -2.91 1.72
N LEU A 143 10.88 -3.33 2.88
CA LEU A 143 11.69 -3.54 4.08
C LEU A 143 12.60 -4.77 3.93
N ASN A 144 12.09 -5.85 3.34
CA ASN A 144 12.80 -7.11 3.19
C ASN A 144 13.72 -7.15 1.94
N GLY A 145 13.66 -6.12 1.08
CA GLY A 145 14.41 -6.07 -0.19
C GLY A 145 13.87 -7.03 -1.25
N THR A 146 12.71 -7.64 -1.04
CA THR A 146 12.06 -8.54 -1.99
C THR A 146 11.06 -7.74 -2.81
N LEU A 147 11.55 -6.99 -3.79
CA LEU A 147 10.72 -6.16 -4.65
C LEU A 147 10.42 -6.84 -5.98
N LYS A 148 9.24 -6.55 -6.52
CA LYS A 148 8.90 -6.88 -7.90
C LYS A 148 9.76 -6.05 -8.86
N ASN A 149 10.11 -6.64 -10.00
CA ASN A 149 10.95 -6.00 -11.02
C ASN A 149 10.38 -4.66 -11.54
N GLU A 150 9.06 -4.51 -11.48
CA GLU A 150 8.35 -3.28 -11.85
C GLU A 150 8.80 -2.07 -11.03
N LEU A 151 9.09 -2.26 -9.74
CA LEU A 151 9.53 -1.16 -8.87
C LEU A 151 10.98 -0.76 -9.15
N PHE A 152 11.84 -1.69 -9.56
CA PHE A 152 13.18 -1.35 -10.02
C PHE A 152 13.15 -0.47 -11.28
N SER A 153 12.23 -0.77 -12.21
CA SER A 153 11.98 0.08 -13.38
C SER A 153 11.48 1.47 -12.99
N PHE A 154 10.61 1.57 -11.99
CA PHE A 154 10.09 2.86 -11.52
C PHE A 154 11.21 3.77 -10.97
N TRP A 155 12.17 3.22 -10.23
CA TRP A 155 13.31 3.98 -9.71
C TRP A 155 14.46 4.17 -10.71
N GLY A 156 14.33 3.65 -11.94
CA GLY A 156 15.35 3.77 -12.98
C GLY A 156 16.65 3.01 -12.65
N ILE A 157 16.56 1.94 -11.86
CA ILE A 157 17.72 1.12 -11.50
C ILE A 157 18.07 0.24 -12.71
N PRO A 158 19.30 0.33 -13.26
CA PRO A 158 19.66 -0.42 -14.46
C PRO A 158 19.72 -1.93 -14.17
N ASN A 159 19.22 -2.71 -15.13
CA ASN A 159 19.29 -4.17 -15.08
C ASN A 159 20.76 -4.62 -15.26
N GLY A 160 21.28 -5.41 -14.32
CA GLY A 160 22.67 -5.90 -14.34
C GLY A 160 23.51 -5.51 -13.11
N LEU A 161 22.94 -4.78 -12.15
CA LEU A 161 23.54 -4.58 -10.84
C LEU A 161 23.43 -5.86 -9.97
N PRO A 162 24.38 -6.09 -9.04
CA PRO A 162 24.26 -7.20 -8.09
C PRO A 162 23.01 -7.06 -7.22
N ASP A 163 22.18 -8.11 -7.16
CA ASP A 163 20.91 -8.11 -6.44
C ASP A 163 21.06 -7.64 -4.99
N GLU A 164 22.09 -8.12 -4.28
CA GLU A 164 22.34 -7.73 -2.89
C GLU A 164 22.55 -6.21 -2.70
N ALA A 165 23.28 -5.57 -3.62
CA ALA A 165 23.52 -4.13 -3.56
C ALA A 165 22.23 -3.34 -3.83
N VAL A 166 21.41 -3.82 -4.78
CA VAL A 166 20.11 -3.21 -5.11
C VAL A 166 19.13 -3.31 -3.94
N ARG A 167 19.07 -4.46 -3.25
CA ARG A 167 18.22 -4.64 -2.06
C ARG A 167 18.56 -3.66 -0.96
N LYS A 168 19.86 -3.50 -0.67
CA LYS A 168 20.35 -2.56 0.34
C LYS A 168 20.10 -1.11 -0.05
N LEU A 169 20.26 -0.77 -1.34
CA LEU A 169 19.93 0.55 -1.86
C LEU A 169 18.45 0.90 -1.59
N VAL A 170 17.54 -0.03 -1.89
CA VAL A 170 16.10 0.15 -1.64
C VAL A 170 15.83 0.42 -0.16
N GLN A 171 16.43 -0.37 0.74
CA GLN A 171 16.25 -0.19 2.19
C GLN A 171 16.72 1.19 2.68
N ILE A 172 17.70 1.79 2.00
CA ILE A 172 18.23 3.11 2.31
C ILE A 172 17.35 4.24 1.73
N LEU A 173 16.58 4.00 0.66
CA LEU A 173 15.78 5.04 -0.02
C LEU A 173 14.92 5.90 0.93
N PRO A 174 14.18 5.34 1.92
CA PRO A 174 13.41 6.16 2.85
C PRO A 174 14.24 7.18 3.65
N TRP A 175 15.54 6.89 3.83
CA TRP A 175 16.48 7.66 4.63
C TRP A 175 17.32 8.64 3.80
N LEU A 176 17.15 8.67 2.48
CA LEU A 176 18.00 9.45 1.56
C LEU A 176 18.02 10.95 1.91
N LYS A 177 16.89 11.50 2.38
CA LYS A 177 16.79 12.89 2.82
C LYS A 177 17.72 13.19 4.01
N LEU A 178 17.97 12.22 4.89
CA LEU A 178 18.83 12.36 6.05
C LEU A 178 20.32 12.17 5.70
N ILE A 179 20.59 11.37 4.66
CA ILE A 179 21.96 11.08 4.20
C ILE A 179 22.49 12.23 3.33
N LYS A 180 21.63 12.85 2.52
CA LYS A 180 21.99 13.94 1.63
C LYS A 180 22.62 15.10 2.41
N GLY A 181 23.85 15.47 2.05
CA GLY A 181 24.57 16.59 2.66
C GLY A 181 25.48 16.23 3.82
N ASN A 182 25.49 14.98 4.28
CA ASN A 182 26.40 14.51 5.31
C ASN A 182 27.39 13.46 4.75
N ILE A 183 28.67 13.81 4.73
CA ILE A 183 29.73 12.96 4.17
C ILE A 183 29.90 11.64 4.93
N GLU A 184 29.76 11.65 6.26
CA GLU A 184 29.88 10.46 7.11
C GLU A 184 28.74 9.48 6.85
N GLN A 185 27.51 10.00 6.76
CA GLN A 185 26.33 9.18 6.50
C GLN A 185 26.35 8.64 5.07
N THR A 186 26.86 9.44 4.12
CA THR A 186 27.02 9.00 2.73
C THR A 186 28.07 7.88 2.63
N ALA A 187 29.20 8.00 3.34
CA ALA A 187 30.22 6.96 3.40
C ALA A 187 29.66 5.66 4.00
N LYS A 188 28.95 5.74 5.13
CA LYS A 188 28.28 4.58 5.76
C LYS A 188 27.23 3.94 4.87
N ALA A 189 26.43 4.74 4.17
CA ALA A 189 25.45 4.24 3.22
C ALA A 189 26.11 3.49 2.07
N LEU A 190 27.20 4.02 1.51
CA LEU A 190 27.99 3.36 0.47
C LEU A 190 28.65 2.06 0.98
N GLU A 191 29.21 2.09 2.20
CA GLU A 191 29.75 0.89 2.84
C GLU A 191 28.69 -0.20 3.01
N LEU A 192 27.47 0.17 3.42
CA LEU A 192 26.37 -0.77 3.57
C LEU A 192 25.99 -1.37 2.21
N ILE A 193 25.79 -0.54 1.18
CA ILE A 193 25.43 -0.95 -0.19
C ILE A 193 26.50 -1.89 -0.78
N LEU A 194 27.77 -1.52 -0.67
CA LEU A 194 28.90 -2.25 -1.27
C LEU A 194 29.35 -3.44 -0.43
N GLY A 195 29.01 -3.48 0.86
CA GLY A 195 29.52 -4.47 1.81
C GLY A 195 31.04 -4.39 2.04
N LYS A 196 31.63 -3.21 1.82
CA LYS A 196 33.09 -2.97 1.89
C LYS A 196 33.38 -1.67 2.62
N PRO A 197 34.50 -1.56 3.35
CA PRO A 197 34.87 -0.32 4.02
C PRO A 197 35.10 0.79 3.01
N VAL A 198 34.47 1.94 3.25
CA VAL A 198 34.60 3.15 2.43
C VAL A 198 35.21 4.26 3.27
N ASN A 199 36.40 4.69 2.90
CA ASN A 199 37.07 5.85 3.49
C ASN A 199 36.68 7.11 2.72
N TYR A 200 36.60 8.25 3.39
CA TYR A 200 36.27 9.53 2.74
C TYR A 200 37.32 10.59 3.07
N THR A 201 37.58 11.46 2.10
CA THR A 201 38.35 12.69 2.31
C THR A 201 37.62 13.85 1.64
N GLU A 202 37.50 14.95 2.37
CA GLU A 202 37.09 16.22 1.79
C GLU A 202 38.30 16.89 1.14
N SER A 203 38.21 17.15 -0.16
CA SER A 203 39.26 17.83 -0.91
C SER A 203 38.65 19.02 -1.64
N CYS A 204 39.23 20.21 -1.44
CA CYS A 204 39.07 21.27 -2.42
C CYS A 204 40.11 21.02 -3.51
N LYS A 205 39.72 20.39 -4.63
CA LYS A 205 40.56 20.43 -5.83
C LYS A 205 40.54 21.86 -6.34
N LYS A 206 41.55 22.62 -5.93
CA LYS A 206 41.57 24.05 -6.19
C LYS A 206 41.79 24.35 -7.68
N GLN A 207 42.33 23.43 -8.47
CA GLN A 207 42.65 23.67 -9.88
C GLN A 207 42.28 22.47 -10.75
N HIS A 208 41.47 22.73 -11.77
CA HIS A 208 41.10 21.77 -12.81
C HIS A 208 41.81 22.14 -14.09
N THR A 209 42.43 21.15 -14.76
CA THR A 209 43.03 21.31 -16.08
C THR A 209 42.15 20.59 -17.10
N ILE A 210 41.62 21.33 -18.06
CA ILE A 210 40.82 20.75 -19.16
C ILE A 210 41.79 20.18 -20.19
N ALA A 211 41.78 18.86 -20.35
CA ALA A 211 42.49 18.19 -21.44
C ALA A 211 41.55 18.12 -22.66
N GLY A 212 41.62 19.11 -23.56
CA GLY A 212 40.74 19.17 -24.74
C GLY A 212 41.18 20.20 -25.77
N LYS A 213 40.55 20.14 -26.96
CA LYS A 213 40.71 21.16 -28.00
C LYS A 213 40.21 22.52 -27.49
N PRO A 214 40.86 23.64 -27.87
CA PRO A 214 40.41 24.96 -27.48
C PRO A 214 38.96 25.19 -27.97
N PHE A 215 38.15 25.77 -27.10
CA PHE A 215 36.76 26.10 -27.39
C PHE A 215 36.70 27.11 -28.55
N GLY A 216 35.91 26.80 -29.59
CA GLY A 216 35.77 27.66 -30.76
C GLY A 216 34.89 28.88 -30.48
N LEU A 217 35.24 30.04 -31.04
CA LEU A 217 34.42 31.25 -30.96
C LEU A 217 33.03 30.99 -31.58
N GLY A 218 31.96 31.30 -30.83
CA GLY A 218 30.57 31.12 -31.27
C GLY A 218 29.88 29.82 -30.82
N LEU A 219 30.56 28.94 -30.08
CA LEU A 219 30.01 27.67 -29.59
C LEU A 219 29.45 27.72 -28.15
N GLY A 220 29.47 28.88 -27.49
CA GLY A 220 29.02 29.00 -26.09
C GLY A 220 28.91 30.45 -25.64
N GLU A 221 28.25 30.65 -24.50
CA GLU A 221 27.98 31.96 -23.91
C GLU A 221 29.10 32.36 -22.93
N LEU A 222 29.60 33.58 -23.10
CA LEU A 222 30.68 34.10 -22.26
C LEU A 222 30.21 34.23 -20.81
N GLY A 223 30.92 33.57 -19.90
CA GLY A 223 30.65 33.60 -18.46
C GLY A 223 29.71 32.50 -17.94
N VAL A 224 29.14 31.68 -18.84
CA VAL A 224 28.33 30.50 -18.46
C VAL A 224 29.11 29.23 -18.74
N ASP A 225 29.49 29.01 -20.01
CA ASP A 225 30.15 27.77 -20.46
C ASP A 225 31.63 27.95 -20.78
N THR A 226 32.14 29.19 -20.69
CA THR A 226 33.49 29.55 -21.12
C THR A 226 34.42 29.81 -19.94
N VAL A 227 35.60 29.21 -19.98
CA VAL A 227 36.72 29.49 -19.08
C VAL A 227 37.87 30.10 -19.88
N ALA A 228 38.53 31.12 -19.33
CA ALA A 228 39.73 31.69 -19.93
C ALA A 228 40.95 30.79 -19.66
N GLY A 229 41.45 30.13 -20.71
CA GLY A 229 42.61 29.24 -20.64
C GLY A 229 42.26 27.78 -20.33
N SER A 230 43.28 26.97 -20.10
CA SER A 230 43.13 25.52 -19.85
C SER A 230 42.94 25.17 -18.38
N ASN A 231 43.03 26.14 -17.47
CA ASN A 231 43.00 25.93 -16.03
C ASN A 231 41.95 26.84 -15.38
N PHE A 232 41.08 26.28 -14.53
CA PHE A 232 40.19 27.05 -13.68
C PHE A 232 40.20 26.57 -12.25
N TRP A 233 39.77 27.46 -11.35
CA TRP A 233 39.67 27.18 -9.94
C TRP A 233 38.22 26.90 -9.58
N GLU A 234 37.97 25.72 -9.02
CA GLU A 234 36.64 25.37 -8.50
C GLU A 234 36.69 25.46 -6.96
N PRO A 235 35.98 26.43 -6.35
CA PRO A 235 35.97 26.59 -4.90
C PRO A 235 35.04 25.59 -4.19
N SER A 236 34.24 24.82 -4.95
CA SER A 236 33.27 23.85 -4.41
C SER A 236 33.98 22.72 -3.67
N PRO A 237 33.48 22.29 -2.50
CA PRO A 237 34.02 21.12 -1.81
C PRO A 237 33.77 19.86 -2.65
N CYS A 238 34.82 19.08 -2.89
CA CYS A 238 34.73 17.79 -3.58
C CYS A 238 34.89 16.67 -2.54
N TRP A 239 33.97 15.72 -2.55
CA TRP A 239 34.03 14.54 -1.70
C TRP A 239 34.64 13.38 -2.49
N ILE A 240 35.76 12.85 -1.99
CA ILE A 240 36.44 11.71 -2.59
C ILE A 240 36.23 10.51 -1.66
N PHE A 241 35.61 9.47 -2.19
CA PHE A 241 35.40 8.21 -1.50
C PHE A 241 36.39 7.17 -2.04
N TYR A 242 37.12 6.51 -1.14
CA TYR A 242 38.03 5.42 -1.43
C TYR A 242 37.39 4.11 -1.00
N ILE A 243 37.28 3.17 -1.93
CA ILE A 243 36.77 1.83 -1.66
C ILE A 243 37.97 0.92 -1.55
N GLU A 244 38.15 0.29 -0.39
CA GLU A 244 39.24 -0.64 -0.17
C GLU A 244 38.86 -2.06 -0.64
N ASP A 245 39.87 -2.89 -0.93
CA ASP A 245 39.74 -4.32 -1.25
C ASP A 245 38.90 -4.66 -2.51
N ILE A 246 39.16 -3.95 -3.61
CA ILE A 246 38.65 -4.35 -4.94
C ILE A 246 39.53 -5.47 -5.49
N LYS A 247 39.20 -6.73 -5.16
CA LYS A 247 39.72 -7.87 -5.93
C LYS A 247 39.19 -7.77 -7.36
N ARG A 248 40.07 -7.47 -8.32
CA ARG A 248 39.78 -7.65 -9.74
C ARG A 248 39.46 -9.13 -9.95
N MET A 249 38.21 -9.45 -10.29
CA MET A 249 37.89 -10.75 -10.88
C MET A 249 38.71 -10.86 -12.18
N LYS A 250 39.53 -11.91 -12.25
CA LYS A 250 40.16 -12.37 -13.49
C LYS A 250 39.12 -13.11 -14.33
#